data_AF-A0A5A8A8M0-F1
#
_entry.id   AF-A0A5A8A8M0-F1
#
_cell.length_a   1.000
_cell.length_b   1.000
_cell.length_c   1.000
_cell.angle_alpha   90.00
_cell.angle_beta   90.00
_cell.angle_gamma   90.00
#
_symmetry.space_group_name_H-M   'P 1'
#
loop_
_entity.id
_entity.type
_entity.pdbx_description
1 polymer ?
#
loop_
_entity_poly.entity_id
_entity_poly.type
_entity_poly.pdbx_seq_one_letter_code
_entity_poly.pdbx_strand_id
1 'polypeptide(L)' 'MTVTRMPSTMLAAAGSTRAGSGYERYFRGALDQLHGERRYRVFADIERISGRFPTAKWRQPDGKTAEIT' A
#
# COMPACT_ATOMS: atom_id res chain seq x y z
N MET A 1 57.55 22.29 -8.34
CA MET A 1 56.60 21.27 -8.84
C MET A 1 55.53 21.10 -7.78
N THR A 2 54.37 21.74 -7.95
CA THR A 2 53.28 21.69 -6.97
C THR A 2 52.01 21.24 -7.69
N VAL A 3 51.55 20.04 -7.35
CA VAL A 3 50.32 19.44 -7.88
C VAL A 3 49.14 20.08 -7.17
N THR A 4 48.35 20.87 -7.89
CA THR A 4 47.07 21.41 -7.41
C THR A 4 45.98 20.35 -7.57
N ARG A 5 45.53 19.77 -6.45
CA ARG A 5 44.38 18.86 -6.37
C ARG A 5 43.09 19.69 -6.47
N MET A 6 42.39 19.61 -7.60
CA MET A 6 41.02 20.14 -7.73
C MET A 6 40.05 19.28 -6.91
N PRO A 7 39.09 19.87 -6.17
CA PRO A 7 38.04 19.11 -5.50
C PRO A 7 36.98 18.68 -6.52
N SER A 8 36.73 17.37 -6.61
CA SER A 8 35.60 16.80 -7.33
C SER A 8 34.30 17.35 -6.74
N THR A 9 33.65 18.26 -7.45
CA THR A 9 32.29 18.69 -7.15
C THR A 9 31.39 17.45 -7.22
N MET A 10 30.75 17.16 -6.09
CA MET A 10 29.71 16.14 -5.98
C MET A 10 28.68 16.33 -7.09
N LEU A 11 28.63 15.37 -8.02
CA LEU A 11 27.45 15.16 -8.84
C LEU A 11 26.37 14.57 -7.92
N ALA A 12 25.67 15.45 -7.21
CA ALA A 12 24.41 15.10 -6.58
C ALA A 12 23.48 14.65 -7.72
N ALA A 13 23.21 13.35 -7.78
CA ALA A 13 22.18 12.79 -8.64
C ALA A 13 20.84 13.42 -8.23
N ALA A 14 20.48 14.51 -8.89
CA ALA A 14 19.13 15.05 -8.88
C ALA A 14 18.25 14.03 -9.60
N GLY A 15 17.79 13.03 -8.85
CA GLY A 15 16.74 12.12 -9.28
C GLY A 15 15.55 12.95 -9.72
N SER A 16 15.26 12.91 -11.02
CA SER A 16 14.16 13.61 -11.66
C SER A 16 12.83 13.14 -11.08
N THR A 17 12.29 13.83 -10.08
CA THR A 17 10.89 13.66 -9.63
C THR A 17 9.96 14.22 -10.69
N ARG A 18 9.68 13.45 -11.75
CA ARG A 18 8.71 13.83 -12.78
C ARG A 18 7.53 12.85 -12.75
N ALA A 19 6.34 13.42 -12.55
CA ALA A 19 5.02 12.86 -12.81
C ALA A 19 4.47 11.72 -11.92
N GLY A 20 5.00 11.48 -10.71
CA GLY A 20 4.37 10.59 -9.73
C GLY A 20 3.30 11.24 -8.83
N SER A 21 3.10 12.56 -8.90
CA SER A 21 2.37 13.28 -7.84
C SER A 21 0.91 13.66 -8.16
N GLY A 22 0.50 13.67 -9.45
CA GLY A 22 -0.84 14.06 -9.86
C GLY A 22 -1.91 12.98 -9.63
N TYR A 23 -1.70 11.80 -10.20
CA TYR A 23 -2.60 10.66 -10.07
C TYR A 23 -2.67 10.15 -8.62
N GLU A 24 -1.53 10.07 -7.93
CA GLU A 24 -1.46 9.68 -6.52
C GLU A 24 -2.35 10.59 -5.64
N ARG A 25 -2.23 11.92 -5.80
CA ARG A 25 -3.08 12.87 -5.07
C ARG A 25 -4.57 12.69 -5.38
N TYR A 26 -4.90 12.47 -6.66
CA TYR A 26 -6.28 12.26 -7.09
C TYR A 26 -6.90 11.01 -6.42
N PHE A 27 -6.22 9.88 -6.50
CA PHE A 27 -6.71 8.63 -5.89
C PHE A 27 -6.78 8.72 -4.37
N ARG A 28 -5.80 9.37 -3.72
CA ARG A 28 -5.84 9.60 -2.27
C ARG A 28 -7.06 10.42 -1.83
N GLY A 29 -7.36 11.52 -2.52
CA GLY A 29 -8.54 12.33 -2.21
C GLY A 29 -9.85 11.55 -2.38
N ALA A 30 -9.95 10.72 -3.41
CA ALA A 30 -11.12 9.85 -3.59
C ALA A 30 -11.27 8.81 -2.46
N LEU A 31 -10.16 8.22 -1.98
CA LEU A 31 -10.18 7.31 -0.84
C LEU A 31 -10.60 8.02 0.45
N ASP A 32 -10.09 9.22 0.70
CA ASP A 32 -10.44 10.02 1.88
C ASP A 32 -11.94 10.34 1.91
N GLN A 33 -12.53 10.65 0.75
CA GLN A 33 -13.98 10.83 0.63
C GLN A 33 -14.75 9.55 1.00
N LEU A 34 -14.32 8.38 0.51
CA LEU A 34 -14.96 7.10 0.85
C LEU A 34 -14.87 6.78 2.35
N HIS A 35 -13.74 7.10 2.98
CA HIS A 35 -13.58 6.98 4.43
C HIS A 35 -14.49 7.95 5.19
N GLY A 36 -14.54 9.22 4.78
CA GLY A 36 -15.40 10.24 5.39
C GLY A 36 -16.89 9.91 5.31
N GLU A 37 -17.33 9.33 4.21
CA GLU A 37 -18.70 8.86 4.02
C GLU A 37 -18.98 7.49 4.68
N ARG A 38 -17.97 6.85 5.31
CA ARG A 38 -18.06 5.50 5.89
C ARG A 38 -18.50 4.41 4.90
N ARG A 39 -18.24 4.63 3.61
CA ARG A 39 -18.54 3.67 2.53
C ARG A 39 -17.33 2.88 2.08
N TYR A 40 -16.16 3.14 2.66
CA TYR A 40 -14.99 2.31 2.46
C TYR A 40 -15.22 0.90 3.02
N ARG A 41 -14.95 -0.12 2.20
CA ARG A 41 -15.21 -1.52 2.54
C ARG A 41 -13.90 -2.26 2.71
N VAL A 42 -13.80 -3.01 3.80
CA VAL A 42 -12.71 -3.96 4.04
C VAL A 42 -13.25 -5.36 3.80
N PHE A 43 -12.56 -6.12 2.96
CA PHE A 43 -12.95 -7.49 2.66
C PHE A 43 -12.50 -8.42 3.79
N ALA A 44 -13.40 -9.33 4.20
CA ALA A 44 -13.03 -10.45 5.05
C ALA A 44 -12.42 -11.56 4.19
N ASP A 45 -11.28 -12.09 4.62
CA ASP A 45 -10.62 -13.22 3.97
C ASP A 45 -11.24 -14.52 4.46
N ILE A 46 -12.14 -15.11 3.67
CA ILE A 46 -12.89 -16.31 4.07
C ILE A 46 -12.73 -17.45 3.05
N GLU A 47 -12.55 -18.65 3.58
CA GLU A 47 -12.48 -19.90 2.82
C GLU A 47 -13.71 -20.75 3.14
N ARG A 48 -14.55 -20.99 2.13
CA ARG A 48 -15.74 -21.86 2.30
C ARG A 48 -15.33 -23.31 2.42
N ILE A 49 -16.02 -24.07 3.27
CA ILE A 49 -15.78 -25.51 3.44
C ILE A 49 -16.81 -26.30 2.63
N SER A 50 -16.34 -27.11 1.66
CA SER A 50 -17.23 -27.95 0.85
C SER A 50 -18.01 -28.94 1.72
N GLY A 51 -19.32 -29.05 1.48
CA GLY A 51 -20.22 -29.92 2.24
C GLY A 51 -20.60 -29.42 3.65
N ARG A 52 -20.09 -28.26 4.09
CA ARG A 52 -20.40 -27.66 5.39
C ARG A 52 -21.00 -26.26 5.27
N PHE A 53 -21.96 -26.06 4.36
CA PHE A 53 -22.69 -24.80 4.31
C PHE A 53 -23.55 -24.63 5.58
N PRO A 54 -23.57 -23.46 6.25
CA PRO A 54 -22.98 -22.18 5.83
C PRO A 54 -21.56 -21.87 6.35
N THR A 55 -20.94 -22.79 7.10
CA THR A 55 -19.65 -22.58 7.76
C THR A 55 -18.49 -22.26 6.79
N ALA A 56 -17.64 -21.34 7.21
CA ALA A 56 -16.40 -20.95 6.53
C ALA A 56 -15.25 -20.78 7.53
N LYS A 57 -14.01 -20.84 7.04
CA LYS A 57 -12.82 -20.43 7.80
C LYS A 57 -12.54 -18.96 7.50
N TRP A 58 -12.43 -18.13 8.53
CA TRP A 58 -11.97 -16.75 8.43
C TRP A 58 -10.48 -16.68 8.77
N ARG A 59 -9.68 -16.09 7.87
CA ARG A 59 -8.28 -15.79 8.09
C ARG A 59 -8.14 -14.39 8.67
N GLN A 60 -7.64 -14.33 9.89
CA GLN A 60 -7.43 -13.09 10.61
C GLN A 60 -6.16 -12.38 10.13
N PRO A 61 -6.07 -11.05 10.29
CA PRO A 61 -4.87 -10.30 9.94
C PRO A 61 -3.62 -10.73 10.72
N ASP A 62 -3.79 -11.31 11.90
CA ASP A 62 -2.71 -11.84 12.74
C ASP A 62 -2.22 -13.24 12.31
N GLY A 63 -2.76 -13.77 11.21
CA GLY A 63 -2.41 -15.08 10.66
C GLY A 63 -3.16 -16.24 11.27
N LYS A 64 -4.02 -16.01 12.28
CA LYS A 64 -4.86 -17.08 12.86
C LYS A 64 -6.04 -17.42 11.94
N THR A 65 -6.55 -18.63 12.09
CA THR A 65 -7.76 -19.09 11.41
C THR A 65 -8.84 -19.41 12.45
N ALA A 66 -10.06 -18.94 12.21
CA ALA A 66 -11.24 -19.27 13.02
C ALA A 66 -12.37 -19.79 12.13
N GLU A 67 -13.22 -20.69 12.62
CA GLU A 67 -14.45 -21.07 11.92
C GLU A 67 -15.58 -20.10 12.26
N ILE A 68 -16.34 -19.69 11.24
CA ILE A 68 -17.47 -18.77 11.31
C ILE A 68 -18.69 -19.42 10.64
N THR A 69 -19.91 -19.06 11.07
CA THR A 69 -21.20 -19.57 10.54
C THR A 69 -22.03 -18.42 9.98
#